data_AF-A0A8T2JTH8-F1
#
_entry.id   AF-A0A8T2JTH8-F1
#
_cell.length_a   1.000
_cell.length_b   1.000
_cell.length_c   1.000
_cell.angle_alpha   90.00
_cell.angle_beta   90.00
_cell.angle_gamma   90.00
#
_symmetry.space_group_name_H-M   'P 1'
#
loop_
_entity.id
_entity.type
_entity.pdbx_description
1 polymer ?
#
loop_
_entity_poly.entity_id
_entity_poly.type
_entity_poly.pdbx_seq_one_letter_code
_entity_poly.pdbx_strand_id
1 'polypeptide(L)'
;SPISLLFILELECGENLFMSSYPATWAEAITALHSEYSDFEFGKGPKVPNAMIGHYTQIMWYSSYLIGCYVERCLDAEFEYYFVCHYCPAGNINDKIATPYKSGPTCADCPKSCENGLCSKSLFMQDTYANCKDFRTGNTCDMYKFIRDACPASCFCKN
;
A
#
# COMPACT_ATOMS: atom_id res chain seq x y z
N SER A 1 9.01 -18.94 -7.91
CA SER A 1 9.45 -18.51 -6.58
C SER A 1 8.21 -18.25 -5.75
N PRO A 2 7.99 -18.86 -4.57
CA PRO A 2 6.80 -18.59 -3.80
C PRO A 2 6.95 -17.19 -3.20
N ILE A 3 6.04 -16.29 -3.57
CA ILE A 3 5.89 -14.98 -2.93
C ILE A 3 5.68 -15.28 -1.45
N SER A 4 6.64 -14.90 -0.62
CA SER A 4 6.51 -14.99 0.83
C SER A 4 5.47 -13.97 1.28
N LEU A 5 4.19 -14.35 1.18
CA LEU A 5 3.07 -13.57 1.70
C LEU A 5 3.20 -13.50 3.22
N LEU A 6 3.74 -12.37 3.71
CA LEU A 6 3.77 -12.07 5.12
C LEU A 6 2.40 -11.50 5.51
N PHE A 7 1.67 -12.22 6.36
CA PHE A 7 0.44 -11.74 6.97
C PHE A 7 0.79 -11.05 8.30
N ILE A 8 0.67 -9.72 8.36
CA ILE A 8 0.77 -8.96 9.61
C ILE A 8 -0.65 -8.54 10.00
N LEU A 9 -1.16 -9.02 11.15
CA LEU A 9 -2.50 -8.68 11.64
C LEU A 9 -3.64 -9.03 10.66
N GLU A 10 -3.53 -10.17 9.95
CA GLU A 10 -4.45 -10.61 8.87
C GLU A 10 -4.47 -9.75 7.60
N LEU A 11 -3.50 -8.85 7.43
CA LEU A 11 -3.33 -8.06 6.21
C LEU A 11 -2.27 -8.71 5.31
N GLU A 12 -2.61 -8.94 4.04
CA GLU A 12 -1.61 -9.23 3.01
C GLU A 12 -0.72 -8.00 2.82
N CYS A 13 0.58 -8.20 2.69
CA CYS A 13 1.56 -7.14 2.51
C CYS A 13 2.27 -7.25 1.15
N GLY A 14 2.54 -6.11 0.53
CA GLY A 14 3.41 -6.00 -0.65
C GLY A 14 4.87 -5.86 -0.25
N GLU A 15 5.78 -5.93 -1.22
CA GLU A 15 7.22 -5.88 -0.99
C GLU A 15 7.92 -5.02 -2.05
N ASN A 16 8.87 -4.20 -1.62
CA ASN A 16 9.89 -3.61 -2.49
C ASN A 16 11.27 -4.11 -2.06
N LEU A 17 12.13 -4.40 -3.06
CA LEU A 17 13.51 -4.82 -2.86
C LEU A 17 14.46 -3.84 -3.54
N PHE A 18 15.51 -3.42 -2.84
CA PHE A 18 16.63 -2.68 -3.41
C PHE A 18 17.95 -3.37 -3.04
N MET A 19 18.88 -3.45 -3.98
CA MET A 19 20.17 -4.12 -3.79
C MET A 19 21.31 -3.18 -4.17
N SER A 20 22.42 -3.24 -3.42
CA SER A 20 23.60 -2.43 -3.70
C SER A 20 24.89 -3.14 -3.29
N SER A 21 26.00 -2.81 -3.96
CA SER A 21 27.34 -3.32 -3.66
C SER A 21 28.10 -2.47 -2.62
N TYR A 22 27.50 -1.39 -2.15
CA TYR A 22 28.04 -0.46 -1.17
C TYR A 22 26.99 -0.20 -0.09
N PRO A 23 27.36 0.29 1.11
CA PRO A 23 26.40 0.59 2.17
C PRO A 23 25.55 1.82 1.82
N ALA A 24 24.56 1.64 0.95
CA ALA A 24 23.61 2.68 0.60
C ALA A 24 22.80 3.13 1.82
N THR A 25 22.29 4.36 1.76
CA THR A 25 21.35 4.87 2.74
C THR A 25 19.91 4.49 2.36
N TRP A 26 19.00 4.47 3.35
CA TRP A 26 17.56 4.34 3.07
C TRP A 26 17.04 5.43 2.12
N ALA A 27 17.59 6.64 2.19
CA ALA A 27 17.20 7.73 1.30
C ALA A 27 17.55 7.42 -0.16
N GLU A 28 18.73 6.86 -0.42
CA GLU A 28 19.14 6.42 -1.76
C GLU A 28 18.27 5.26 -2.26
N ALA A 29 18.04 4.25 -1.41
CA ALA A 29 17.20 3.10 -1.75
C ALA A 29 15.77 3.52 -2.11
N ILE A 30 15.13 4.35 -1.28
CA ILE A 30 13.76 4.85 -1.52
C ILE A 30 13.73 5.75 -2.77
N THR A 31 14.75 6.58 -2.99
CA THR A 31 14.84 7.43 -4.18
C THR A 31 14.96 6.58 -5.45
N ALA A 32 15.75 5.51 -5.42
CA ALA A 32 15.89 4.58 -6.54
C ALA A 32 14.56 3.88 -6.86
N LEU A 33 13.87 3.35 -5.83
CA LEU A 33 12.56 2.72 -5.98
C LEU A 33 11.50 3.70 -6.50
N HIS A 34 11.51 4.95 -6.01
CA HIS A 34 10.60 6.00 -6.46
C HIS A 34 10.90 6.47 -7.89
N SER A 35 12.14 6.35 -8.39
CA SER A 35 12.57 6.87 -9.69
C SER A 35 11.80 6.29 -10.89
N GLU A 36 11.17 5.12 -10.71
CA GLU A 36 10.23 4.50 -11.66
C GLU A 36 9.05 5.42 -12.02
N TYR A 37 8.76 6.46 -11.22
CA TYR A 37 7.78 7.49 -11.59
C TYR A 37 8.04 8.09 -12.99
N SER A 38 9.31 8.14 -13.41
CA SER A 38 9.72 8.68 -14.70
C SER A 38 9.14 7.89 -15.88
N ASP A 39 8.85 6.60 -15.68
CA ASP A 39 8.24 5.69 -16.66
C ASP A 39 6.74 5.46 -16.42
N PHE A 40 6.14 6.12 -15.43
CA PHE A 40 4.72 5.98 -15.08
C PHE A 40 3.87 7.15 -15.60
N GLU A 41 2.70 6.84 -16.15
CA GLU A 41 1.64 7.80 -16.46
C GLU A 41 0.34 7.45 -15.74
N PHE A 42 -0.14 8.36 -14.89
CA PHE A 42 -1.37 8.16 -14.12
C PHE A 42 -2.57 7.89 -15.02
N GLY A 43 -3.35 6.86 -14.68
CA GLY A 43 -4.51 6.39 -15.43
C GLY A 43 -4.17 5.52 -16.65
N LYS A 44 -2.90 5.44 -17.06
CA LYS A 44 -2.46 4.60 -18.18
C LYS A 44 -1.50 3.49 -17.76
N GLY A 45 -0.71 3.70 -16.71
CA GLY A 45 0.31 2.76 -16.25
C GLY A 45 1.68 3.04 -16.89
N PRO A 46 2.43 2.02 -17.34
CA PRO A 46 3.77 2.21 -17.88
C PRO A 46 3.76 2.95 -19.23
N LYS A 47 4.64 3.94 -19.40
CA LYS A 47 4.78 4.76 -20.63
C LYS A 47 5.31 3.96 -21.81
N VAL A 48 6.11 2.94 -21.54
CA VAL A 48 6.64 2.00 -22.55
C VAL A 48 6.35 0.57 -22.13
N PRO A 49 6.19 -0.37 -23.09
CA PRO A 49 5.96 -1.77 -22.77
C PRO A 49 7.04 -2.31 -21.83
N ASN A 50 6.62 -3.07 -20.80
CA ASN A 50 7.49 -3.70 -19.80
C ASN A 50 8.31 -2.73 -18.92
N ALA A 51 8.00 -1.43 -18.91
CA ALA A 51 8.61 -0.54 -17.92
C ALA A 51 8.24 -0.98 -16.50
N MET A 52 9.23 -0.95 -15.60
CA MET A 52 9.02 -1.22 -14.19
C MET A 52 8.41 0.02 -13.53
N ILE A 53 7.23 -0.14 -12.94
CA ILE A 53 6.52 0.92 -12.21
C ILE A 53 6.09 0.48 -10.81
N GLY A 54 6.27 -0.80 -10.50
CA GLY A 54 5.69 -1.45 -9.34
C GLY A 54 6.23 -0.92 -8.01
N HIS A 55 7.50 -0.56 -7.95
CA HIS A 55 8.09 -0.03 -6.73
C HIS A 55 7.54 1.37 -6.44
N TYR A 56 7.48 2.23 -7.47
CA TYR A 56 6.87 3.55 -7.36
C TYR A 56 5.38 3.47 -6.98
N THR A 57 4.60 2.64 -7.66
CA THR A 57 3.16 2.54 -7.37
C THR A 57 2.90 1.98 -5.97
N GLN A 58 3.75 1.08 -5.45
CA GLN A 58 3.65 0.60 -4.07
C GLN A 58 3.96 1.70 -3.05
N ILE A 59 4.96 2.55 -3.30
CA ILE A 59 5.26 3.71 -2.43
C ILE A 59 4.08 4.69 -2.39
N MET A 60 3.41 4.88 -3.53
CA MET A 60 2.30 5.83 -3.68
C MET A 60 0.92 5.20 -3.40
N TRP A 61 0.85 3.97 -2.91
CA TRP A 61 -0.40 3.24 -2.80
C TRP A 61 -1.27 3.75 -1.66
N TYR A 62 -2.46 4.27 -1.98
CA TYR A 62 -3.30 5.01 -1.02
C TYR A 62 -3.70 4.21 0.24
N SER A 63 -3.81 2.89 0.10
CA SER A 63 -4.23 2.01 1.20
C SER A 63 -3.07 1.39 1.96
N SER A 64 -1.81 1.56 1.53
CA SER A 64 -0.64 0.99 2.21
C SER A 64 -0.14 1.94 3.30
N TYR A 65 -0.69 1.82 4.50
CA TYR A 65 -0.44 2.74 5.62
C TYR A 65 0.50 2.19 6.70
N LEU A 66 0.85 0.90 6.63
CA LEU A 66 1.90 0.29 7.45
C LEU A 66 3.09 0.00 6.57
N ILE A 67 4.28 0.30 7.08
CA ILE A 67 5.53 -0.04 6.44
C ILE A 67 6.50 -0.59 7.50
N GLY A 68 7.18 -1.68 7.15
CA GLY A 68 8.27 -2.24 7.92
C GLY A 68 9.44 -2.51 6.99
N CYS A 69 10.63 -2.05 7.33
CA CYS A 69 11.80 -2.17 6.47
C CYS A 69 12.98 -2.77 7.22
N TYR A 70 13.82 -3.50 6.50
CA TYR A 70 15.02 -4.13 7.01
C TYR A 70 16.13 -4.09 5.95
N VAL A 71 17.38 -4.04 6.40
CA VAL A 71 18.56 -4.16 5.53
C VAL A 71 19.48 -5.23 6.10
N GLU A 72 19.90 -6.15 5.24
CA GLU A 72 20.88 -7.18 5.57
C GLU A 72 22.16 -6.98 4.77
N ARG A 73 23.31 -7.29 5.38
CA ARG A 73 24.58 -7.36 4.65
C ARG A 73 24.94 -8.83 4.41
N CYS A 74 24.84 -9.26 3.16
CA CYS A 74 25.15 -10.62 2.73
C CYS A 74 26.57 -10.69 2.16
N LEU A 75 27.53 -11.13 2.96
CA LEU A 75 28.89 -11.39 2.49
C LEU A 75 28.87 -12.47 1.39
N ASP A 76 29.71 -12.31 0.36
CA ASP A 76 29.85 -13.22 -0.78
C ASP A 76 28.63 -13.35 -1.71
N ALA A 77 27.61 -12.49 -1.55
CA ALA A 77 26.52 -12.34 -2.52
C ALA A 77 26.91 -11.41 -3.69
N GLU A 78 26.19 -11.47 -4.81
CA GLU A 78 26.41 -10.58 -5.97
C GLU A 78 26.30 -9.10 -5.60
N PHE A 79 25.33 -8.78 -4.73
CA PHE A 79 25.21 -7.48 -4.07
C PHE A 79 25.41 -7.67 -2.58
N GLU A 80 26.23 -6.84 -1.94
CA GLU A 80 26.52 -7.00 -0.50
C GLU A 80 25.37 -6.57 0.41
N TYR A 81 24.49 -5.66 -0.05
CA TYR A 81 23.45 -5.05 0.78
C TYR A 81 22.07 -5.22 0.15
N TYR A 82 21.15 -5.85 0.90
CA TYR A 82 19.77 -6.12 0.49
C TYR A 82 18.80 -5.35 1.40
N PHE A 83 18.05 -4.42 0.81
CA PHE A 83 17.03 -3.62 1.46
C PHE A 83 15.65 -4.16 1.11
N VAL A 84 14.87 -4.52 2.12
CA VAL A 84 13.51 -5.02 1.97
C VAL A 84 12.56 -4.08 2.71
N CYS A 85 11.48 -3.67 2.06
CA CYS A 85 10.36 -2.99 2.71
C CYS A 85 9.06 -3.73 2.43
N HIS A 86 8.31 -4.04 3.48
CA HIS A 86 6.97 -4.59 3.41
C HIS A 86 5.93 -3.50 3.66
N TYR A 87 4.88 -3.49 2.84
CA TYR A 87 3.83 -2.48 2.84
C TYR A 87 2.48 -3.14 3.09
N CYS A 88 1.79 -2.77 4.15
CA CYS A 88 0.52 -3.40 4.52
C CYS A 88 -0.60 -2.37 4.67
N PRO A 89 -1.81 -2.67 4.17
CA PRO A 89 -2.13 -3.71 3.20
C PRO A 89 -1.34 -3.58 1.88
N ALA A 90 -1.24 -4.68 1.15
CA ALA A 90 -0.54 -4.78 -0.12
C ALA A 90 -1.10 -3.80 -1.15
N GLY A 91 -0.20 -3.20 -1.92
CA GLY A 91 -0.54 -2.36 -3.05
C GLY A 91 -0.61 -3.13 -4.36
N ASN A 92 -0.49 -2.41 -5.47
CA ASN A 92 -0.31 -2.97 -6.81
C ASN A 92 -1.37 -4.00 -7.24
N ILE A 93 -2.63 -3.75 -6.88
CA ILE A 93 -3.76 -4.57 -7.35
C ILE A 93 -3.80 -4.48 -8.88
N ASN A 94 -3.80 -5.64 -9.56
CA ASN A 94 -3.57 -5.76 -11.01
C ASN A 94 -4.43 -4.82 -11.87
N ASP A 95 -5.71 -4.66 -11.55
CA ASP A 95 -6.65 -3.83 -12.31
C ASP A 95 -6.60 -2.33 -11.94
N LYS A 96 -5.80 -1.96 -10.92
CA LYS A 96 -5.72 -0.60 -10.37
C LYS A 96 -4.31 -0.03 -10.35
N ILE A 97 -3.31 -0.75 -10.84
CA ILE A 97 -1.91 -0.31 -10.79
C ILE A 97 -1.67 1.04 -11.47
N ALA A 98 -2.46 1.36 -12.51
CA ALA A 98 -2.41 2.65 -13.21
C ALA A 98 -2.98 3.82 -12.37
N THR A 99 -3.69 3.55 -11.28
CA THR A 99 -4.31 4.55 -10.39
C THR A 99 -4.03 4.20 -8.93
N PRO A 100 -2.77 4.31 -8.46
CA PRO A 100 -2.37 3.92 -7.11
C PRO A 100 -3.02 4.76 -5.99
N TYR A 101 -3.59 5.90 -6.36
CA TYR A 101 -4.41 6.76 -5.52
C TYR A 101 -5.51 7.41 -6.34
N LYS A 102 -6.49 8.02 -5.67
CA LYS A 102 -7.53 8.80 -6.33
C LYS A 102 -7.02 10.23 -6.61
N SER A 103 -6.98 10.62 -7.88
CA SER A 103 -6.63 11.98 -8.26
C SER A 103 -7.73 12.97 -7.86
N GLY A 104 -7.35 14.13 -7.32
CA GLY A 104 -8.27 15.17 -6.86
C GLY A 104 -7.62 16.13 -5.87
N PRO A 105 -8.41 17.05 -5.28
CA PRO A 105 -7.92 17.94 -4.23
C PRO A 105 -7.38 17.17 -3.04
N THR A 106 -6.26 17.63 -2.48
CA THR A 106 -5.62 17.05 -1.31
C THR A 106 -6.62 16.87 -0.16
N CYS A 107 -6.66 15.68 0.43
CA CYS A 107 -7.54 15.33 1.55
C CYS A 107 -9.05 15.51 1.31
N ALA A 108 -9.52 15.57 0.06
CA ALA A 108 -10.96 15.70 -0.23
C ALA A 108 -11.81 14.57 0.38
N ASP A 109 -11.24 13.37 0.49
CA ASP A 109 -11.91 12.20 1.08
C ASP A 109 -11.72 12.08 2.60
N CYS A 110 -10.91 12.96 3.22
CA CYS A 110 -10.58 12.92 4.65
C CYS A 110 -10.41 14.33 5.28
N PRO A 111 -11.36 15.26 5.08
CA PRO A 111 -11.18 16.67 5.47
C PRO A 111 -10.98 16.88 6.99
N LYS A 112 -11.47 15.95 7.82
CA LYS A 112 -11.34 15.98 9.28
C LYS A 112 -10.12 15.21 9.82
N SER A 113 -9.40 14.50 8.96
CA SER A 113 -8.28 13.63 9.31
C SER A 113 -7.16 13.82 8.30
N CYS A 114 -6.79 15.08 8.06
CA CYS A 114 -5.75 15.47 7.13
C CYS A 114 -4.57 16.07 7.89
N GLU A 115 -3.42 15.43 7.76
CA GLU A 115 -2.17 15.84 8.40
C GLU A 115 -1.12 16.04 7.31
N ASN A 116 -0.68 17.30 7.10
CA ASN A 116 0.31 17.65 6.07
C ASN A 116 -0.01 17.13 4.67
N GLY A 117 -1.30 17.07 4.32
CA GLY A 117 -1.78 16.61 3.01
C GLY A 117 -1.95 15.08 2.90
N LEU A 118 -1.80 14.33 3.99
CA LEU A 118 -2.04 12.89 4.06
C LEU A 118 -3.25 12.57 4.95
N CYS A 119 -4.02 11.55 4.59
CA CYS A 119 -5.11 11.07 5.43
C CYS A 119 -4.56 10.27 6.62
N SER A 120 -4.94 10.64 7.85
CA SER A 120 -4.49 9.95 9.07
C SER A 120 -5.43 8.81 9.52
N LYS A 121 -4.88 7.95 10.38
CA LYS A 121 -5.23 6.52 10.57
C LYS A 121 -6.64 6.19 11.06
N SER A 122 -7.50 7.17 11.33
CA SER A 122 -8.86 6.90 11.85
C SER A 122 -9.80 6.23 10.83
N LEU A 123 -9.36 6.03 9.60
CA LEU A 123 -10.16 5.51 8.48
C LEU A 123 -9.82 4.10 7.98
N PHE A 124 -8.77 3.44 8.50
CA PHE A 124 -8.27 2.18 7.88
C PHE A 124 -8.85 0.90 8.47
N MET A 125 -10.07 0.93 9.00
CA MET A 125 -10.83 -0.32 9.04
C MET A 125 -11.10 -0.69 7.58
N GLN A 126 -10.80 -1.92 7.17
CA GLN A 126 -11.08 -2.41 5.83
C GLN A 126 -12.18 -3.44 5.88
N ASP A 127 -13.09 -3.32 4.93
CA ASP A 127 -14.11 -4.32 4.69
C ASP A 127 -13.49 -5.51 3.94
N THR A 128 -13.71 -6.71 4.46
CA THR A 128 -13.29 -7.97 3.83
C THR A 128 -14.06 -8.25 2.54
N TYR A 129 -15.31 -7.78 2.45
CA TYR A 129 -16.18 -8.05 1.30
C TYR A 129 -16.58 -6.79 0.54
N ALA A 130 -16.61 -6.88 -0.79
CA ALA A 130 -16.97 -5.76 -1.66
C ALA A 130 -18.41 -5.24 -1.43
N ASN A 131 -19.31 -6.10 -0.99
CA ASN A 131 -20.71 -5.78 -0.68
C ASN A 131 -20.92 -5.26 0.75
N CYS A 132 -19.86 -5.01 1.53
CA CYS A 132 -19.99 -4.51 2.90
C CYS A 132 -20.77 -3.18 2.99
N LYS A 133 -20.76 -2.38 1.93
CA LYS A 133 -21.54 -1.14 1.81
C LYS A 133 -23.06 -1.37 1.94
N ASP A 134 -23.55 -2.53 1.52
CA ASP A 134 -24.97 -2.88 1.59
C ASP A 134 -25.42 -3.13 3.04
N PHE A 135 -24.49 -3.47 3.93
CA PHE A 135 -24.76 -3.75 5.34
C PHE A 135 -24.67 -2.52 6.26
N ARG A 136 -24.39 -1.33 5.70
CA ARG A 136 -24.32 -0.08 6.46
C ARG A 136 -25.69 0.41 6.96
N THR A 137 -26.78 -0.17 6.48
CA THR A 137 -28.14 0.29 6.80
C THR A 137 -28.69 -0.35 8.07
N GLY A 138 -29.34 0.44 8.92
CA GLY A 138 -30.02 -0.03 10.12
C GLY A 138 -29.06 -0.39 11.26
N ASN A 139 -29.40 -1.39 12.07
CA ASN A 139 -28.53 -1.88 13.15
C ASN A 139 -27.72 -3.12 12.74
N THR A 140 -27.62 -3.43 11.44
CA THR A 140 -27.04 -4.68 10.91
C THR A 140 -25.65 -4.98 11.50
N CYS A 141 -24.83 -3.93 11.66
CA CYS A 141 -23.52 -4.00 12.33
C CYS A 141 -23.58 -4.37 13.82
N ASP A 142 -24.64 -4.00 14.52
CA ASP A 142 -24.84 -4.33 15.93
C ASP A 142 -25.50 -5.71 16.10
N MET A 143 -26.42 -6.08 15.20
CA MET A 143 -27.14 -7.35 15.22
C MET A 143 -26.26 -8.54 14.82
N TYR A 144 -25.36 -8.36 13.86
CA TYR A 144 -24.59 -9.46 13.29
C TYR A 144 -23.10 -9.26 13.52
N LYS A 145 -22.56 -9.95 14.54
CA LYS A 145 -21.11 -9.92 14.84
C LYS A 145 -20.25 -10.28 13.63
N PHE A 146 -20.68 -11.21 12.78
CA PHE A 146 -19.93 -11.57 11.57
C PHE A 146 -19.82 -10.39 10.59
N ILE A 147 -20.87 -9.58 10.44
CA ILE A 147 -20.85 -8.37 9.59
C ILE A 147 -19.97 -7.32 10.24
N ARG A 148 -20.07 -7.15 11.55
CA ARG A 148 -19.22 -6.19 12.28
C ARG A 148 -17.72 -6.50 12.15
N ASP A 149 -17.37 -7.78 12.20
CA ASP A 149 -15.98 -8.24 12.13
C ASP A 149 -15.47 -8.24 10.68
N ALA A 150 -16.31 -8.60 9.69
CA ALA A 150 -15.93 -8.64 8.28
C ALA A 150 -16.13 -7.32 7.52
N CYS A 151 -16.90 -6.38 8.06
CA CYS A 151 -17.19 -5.08 7.47
C CYS A 151 -16.92 -3.92 8.45
N PRO A 152 -15.75 -3.88 9.13
CA PRO A 152 -15.49 -2.89 10.16
C PRO A 152 -15.42 -1.47 9.57
N ALA A 153 -15.01 -1.30 8.31
CA ALA A 153 -15.04 0.01 7.65
C ALA A 153 -16.47 0.51 7.51
N SER A 154 -17.34 -0.32 6.93
CA SER A 154 -18.74 0.03 6.73
C SER A 154 -19.48 0.22 8.06
N CYS A 155 -19.10 -0.50 9.11
CA CYS A 155 -19.77 -0.43 10.41
C CYS A 155 -19.31 0.73 11.31
N PHE A 156 -18.03 1.09 11.27
CA PHE A 156 -17.45 2.02 12.25
C PHE A 156 -16.91 3.32 11.65
N CYS A 157 -16.61 3.36 10.35
CA CYS A 157 -16.23 4.62 9.69
C CYS A 157 -17.50 5.44 9.42
N LYS A 158 -17.86 6.30 10.39
CA LYS A 158 -18.87 7.36 10.20
C LYS A 158 -18.16 8.63 9.71
N ASN A 159 -18.62 9.20 8.60
CA ASN A 159 -18.18 10.51 8.10
C ASN A 159 -18.51 11.64 9.09
#